data_AF-A0A843H3K4-F1
#
_entry.id   AF-A0A843H3K4-F1
#
_cell.length_a   1.000
_cell.length_b   1.000
_cell.length_c   1.000
_cell.angle_alpha   90.00
_cell.angle_beta   90.00
_cell.angle_gamma   90.00
#
_symmetry.space_group_name_H-M   'P 1'
#
loop_
_entity.id
_entity.type
_entity.pdbx_description
1 polymer ?
#
loop_
_entity_poly.entity_id
_entity_poly.type
_entity_poly.pdbx_seq_one_letter_code
_entity_poly.pdbx_strand_id
1 'polypeptide(L)'
;MRIYRDYDFNDLMDACWSGAIDTLVTVQENDKEEELMSLLSLDCFTDTPDLTEVNDLLWFEDDWIFEMLGIDTDSDDEDEEEEEDDD
;
A
#
# COMPACT_ATOMS: atom_id res chain seq x y z
N MET A 1 5.03 -19.73 22.50
CA MET A 1 3.87 -18.83 22.37
C MET A 1 4.30 -17.75 21.40
N ARG A 2 3.87 -17.82 20.13
CA ARG A 2 3.99 -16.67 19.24
C ARG A 2 2.75 -15.82 19.47
N ILE A 3 2.94 -14.59 19.88
CA ILE A 3 1.87 -13.61 19.98
C ILE A 3 1.80 -13.03 18.57
N TYR A 4 0.76 -13.40 17.82
CA TYR A 4 0.45 -12.70 16.57
C TYR A 4 -0.10 -11.35 17.00
N ARG A 5 0.58 -10.28 16.60
CA ARG A 5 0.12 -8.93 16.80
C ARG A 5 -0.51 -8.55 15.46
N ASP A 6 -1.83 -8.53 15.43
CA ASP A 6 -2.55 -7.89 14.32
C ASP A 6 -2.18 -6.41 14.39
N TYR A 7 -1.55 -5.90 13.33
CA TYR A 7 -1.29 -4.47 13.17
C TYR A 7 -2.48 -3.90 12.41
N ASP A 8 -3.12 -2.87 12.95
CA ASP A 8 -4.07 -2.07 12.21
C ASP A 8 -3.34 -0.92 11.49
N PHE A 9 -4.02 -0.24 10.57
CA PHE A 9 -3.45 0.87 9.81
C PHE A 9 -2.82 1.95 10.72
N ASN A 10 -3.47 2.30 11.83
CA ASN A 10 -2.93 3.26 12.80
C ASN A 10 -1.67 2.74 13.49
N ASP A 11 -1.57 1.44 13.76
CA ASP A 11 -0.34 0.88 14.34
C ASP A 11 0.80 0.96 13.33
N LEU A 12 0.54 0.76 12.03
CA LEU A 12 1.53 0.96 10.98
C LEU A 12 1.97 2.42 10.90
N MET A 13 1.05 3.37 11.01
CA MET A 13 1.37 4.81 11.02
C MET A 13 2.31 5.19 12.18
N ASP A 14 2.13 4.59 13.36
CA ASP A 14 2.99 4.82 14.53
C ASP A 14 4.30 4.01 14.48
N ALA A 15 4.33 2.88 13.77
CA ALA A 15 5.45 1.94 13.78
C ALA A 15 6.41 2.10 12.58
N CYS A 16 5.91 2.50 11.41
CA CYS A 16 6.70 2.79 10.21
C CYS A 16 7.43 4.14 10.33
N TRP A 17 8.37 4.39 9.42
CA TRP A 17 9.21 5.58 9.43
C TRP A 17 9.61 6.04 8.03
N SER A 18 10.07 7.28 7.92
CA SER A 18 10.53 7.90 6.66
C SER A 18 9.45 7.84 5.58
N GLY A 19 9.78 7.46 4.33
CA GLY A 19 8.83 7.52 3.23
C GLY A 19 7.67 6.52 3.33
N ALA A 20 7.78 5.47 4.14
CA ALA A 20 6.62 4.62 4.44
C ALA A 20 5.48 5.41 5.08
N ILE A 21 5.79 6.42 5.90
CA ILE A 21 4.77 7.31 6.48
C ILE A 21 4.12 8.14 5.37
N ASP A 22 4.90 8.64 4.41
CA ASP A 22 4.38 9.46 3.30
C ASP A 22 3.39 8.64 2.45
N THR A 23 3.70 7.36 2.21
CA THR A 23 2.80 6.40 1.55
C THR A 23 1.52 6.19 2.35
N LEU A 24 1.63 5.89 3.64
CA LEU A 24 0.47 5.70 4.51
C LEU A 24 -0.40 6.96 4.57
N VAL A 25 0.19 8.15 4.67
CA VAL A 25 -0.55 9.42 4.66
C VAL A 25 -1.31 9.59 3.36
N THR A 26 -0.68 9.32 2.22
CA THR A 26 -1.36 9.40 0.90
C THR A 26 -2.54 8.42 0.82
N VAL A 27 -2.37 7.20 1.31
CA VAL A 27 -3.45 6.20 1.38
C VAL A 27 -4.60 6.68 2.27
N GLN A 28 -4.29 7.26 3.43
CA GLN A 28 -5.29 7.82 4.35
C GLN A 28 -6.05 8.99 3.72
N GLU A 29 -5.37 9.92 3.05
CA GLU A 29 -5.99 11.07 2.38
C GLU A 29 -6.93 10.65 1.24
N ASN A 30 -6.75 9.43 0.70
CA ASN A 30 -7.61 8.85 -0.34
C ASN A 30 -8.69 7.90 0.22
N ASP A 31 -8.84 7.78 1.55
CA ASP A 31 -9.76 6.84 2.22
C ASP A 31 -9.51 5.36 1.82
N LYS A 32 -8.25 5.00 1.52
CA LYS A 32 -7.83 3.68 1.01
C LYS A 32 -7.21 2.75 2.06
N GLU A 33 -7.39 3.07 3.34
CA GLU A 33 -6.79 2.38 4.48
C GLU A 33 -7.17 0.88 4.52
N GLU A 34 -8.46 0.56 4.36
CA GLU A 34 -8.95 -0.82 4.35
C GLU A 34 -8.40 -1.62 3.17
N GLU A 35 -8.29 -1.00 2.00
CA GLU A 35 -7.76 -1.62 0.79
C GLU A 35 -6.26 -1.93 0.94
N LEU A 36 -5.47 -1.01 1.51
CA LEU A 36 -4.06 -1.26 1.81
C LEU A 36 -3.90 -2.41 2.82
N MET A 37 -4.70 -2.42 3.89
CA MET A 37 -4.67 -3.49 4.88
C MET A 37 -5.01 -4.85 4.26
N SER A 38 -5.96 -4.87 3.31
CA SER A 38 -6.29 -6.05 2.54
C SER A 38 -5.14 -6.47 1.62
N LEU A 39 -4.48 -5.53 0.94
CA LEU A 39 -3.32 -5.78 0.06
C LEU A 39 -2.16 -6.43 0.83
N LEU A 40 -1.79 -5.83 1.97
CA LEU A 40 -0.76 -6.37 2.86
C LEU A 40 -1.11 -7.75 3.42
N SER A 41 -2.41 -8.04 3.57
CA SER A 41 -2.92 -9.32 4.09
C SER A 41 -3.07 -10.41 3.02
N LEU A 42 -3.26 -10.04 1.74
CA LEU A 42 -3.66 -11.02 0.72
C LEU A 42 -2.47 -11.84 0.19
N ASP A 43 -1.34 -11.20 -0.14
CA ASP A 43 -0.31 -11.89 -0.94
C ASP A 43 1.13 -11.32 -0.80
N CYS A 44 1.34 -10.20 -0.11
CA CYS A 44 2.68 -9.59 -0.03
C CYS A 44 3.69 -10.46 0.76
N PHE A 45 3.22 -11.26 1.71
CA PHE A 45 4.10 -11.98 2.63
C PHE A 45 3.73 -13.46 2.75
N THR A 46 4.73 -14.32 2.58
CA THR A 46 4.58 -15.78 2.71
C THR A 46 4.65 -16.27 4.17
N ASP A 47 5.20 -15.46 5.07
CA ASP A 47 5.22 -15.66 6.53
C ASP A 47 4.78 -14.35 7.22
N THR A 48 4.76 -14.30 8.56
CA THR A 48 4.44 -13.05 9.28
C THR A 48 5.58 -12.05 9.07
N PRO A 49 5.38 -10.92 8.36
CA PRO A 49 6.45 -9.98 8.10
C PRO A 49 6.90 -9.30 9.37
N ASP A 50 8.19 -8.98 9.45
CA ASP A 50 8.69 -8.07 10.46
C ASP A 50 8.34 -6.61 10.09
N LEU A 51 8.26 -5.73 11.08
CA LEU A 51 7.93 -4.31 10.88
C LEU A 51 8.85 -3.63 9.86
N THR A 52 10.12 -4.02 9.82
CA THR A 52 11.07 -3.50 8.83
C THR A 52 10.70 -3.90 7.41
N GLU A 53 10.21 -5.13 7.19
CA GLU A 53 9.83 -5.59 5.85
C GLU A 53 8.57 -4.85 5.37
N VAL A 54 7.61 -4.63 6.27
CA VAL A 54 6.43 -3.80 5.96
C VAL A 54 6.84 -2.37 5.67
N ASN A 55 7.73 -1.79 6.47
CA ASN A 55 8.25 -0.44 6.24
C ASN A 55 8.96 -0.32 4.89
N ASP A 56 9.84 -1.27 4.57
CA ASP A 56 10.60 -1.24 3.32
C ASP A 56 9.65 -1.41 2.12
N LEU A 57 8.64 -2.27 2.20
CA LEU A 57 7.62 -2.38 1.15
C LEU A 57 6.87 -1.06 0.95
N LEU A 58 6.36 -0.46 2.03
CA LEU A 58 5.64 0.81 1.97
C LEU A 58 6.49 1.97 1.46
N TRP A 59 7.81 1.93 1.70
CA TRP A 59 8.72 3.01 1.32
C TRP A 59 9.29 2.84 -0.10
N PHE A 60 9.66 1.62 -0.49
CA PHE A 60 10.33 1.39 -1.78
C PHE A 60 9.39 0.97 -2.91
N GLU A 61 8.18 0.49 -2.59
CA GLU A 61 7.18 0.03 -3.56
C GLU A 61 5.89 0.87 -3.45
N ASP A 62 6.02 2.15 -3.10
CA ASP A 62 4.91 3.10 -2.96
C ASP A 62 4.13 3.28 -4.27
N ASP A 63 4.83 3.41 -5.41
CA ASP A 63 4.21 3.47 -6.74
C ASP A 63 3.30 2.25 -7.01
N TRP A 64 3.80 1.04 -6.77
CA TRP A 64 3.03 -0.20 -6.96
C TRP A 64 1.83 -0.29 -6.01
N ILE A 65 1.99 0.18 -4.77
CA ILE A 65 0.89 0.25 -3.79
C ILE A 65 -0.18 1.21 -4.30
N PHE A 66 0.20 2.39 -4.79
CA PHE A 66 -0.76 3.37 -5.31
C PHE A 66 -1.50 2.84 -6.54
N GLU A 67 -0.81 2.18 -7.48
CA GLU A 67 -1.41 1.51 -8.64
C GLU A 67 -2.47 0.49 -8.20
N MET A 68 -2.12 -0.40 -7.27
CA MET A 68 -3.04 -1.43 -6.77
C MET A 68 -4.26 -0.85 -6.04
N LEU A 69 -4.10 0.32 -5.41
CA LEU A 69 -5.18 1.04 -4.72
C LEU A 69 -5.97 1.96 -5.65
N GLY A 70 -5.52 2.15 -6.90
CA GLY A 70 -6.06 3.11 -7.85
C GLY A 70 -5.90 4.55 -7.38
N ILE A 71 -4.80 4.87 -6.70
CA ILE A 71 -4.44 6.22 -6.29
C ILE A 71 -3.64 6.85 -7.43
N ASP A 72 -4.20 7.91 -7.99
CA ASP A 72 -3.60 8.68 -9.07
C ASP A 72 -2.50 9.59 -8.47
N THR A 73 -1.31 9.03 -8.30
CA THR A 73 -0.10 9.82 -8.07
C THR A 73 0.44 10.23 -9.42
N ASP A 74 0.58 11.54 -9.65
CA ASP A 74 1.04 12.26 -10.86
C ASP A 74 2.36 11.75 -11.51
N SER A 75 2.91 10.63 -11.05
CA SER A 75 4.10 9.95 -11.55
C SER A 75 3.83 8.91 -12.64
N ASP A 76 2.56 8.59 -12.96
CA ASP A 76 2.16 7.59 -13.97
C ASP A 76 1.32 8.20 -15.12
N ASP A 77 1.77 9.33 -15.67
CA ASP A 77 1.22 9.92 -16.90
C ASP A 77 1.83 9.26 -18.17
N GLU A 78 1.93 7.93 -18.21
CA GLU A 78 2.27 7.19 -19.45
C GLU A 78 1.47 5.86 -19.57
N ASP A 79 0.48 5.88 -20.47
CA ASP A 79 -0.08 4.76 -21.25
C ASP A 79 -1.12 3.82 -20.57
N GLU A 80 -2.34 3.59 -21.09
CA GLU A 80 -2.84 3.67 -22.46
C GLU A 80 -4.29 4.23 -22.50
N GLU A 81 -4.49 5.31 -23.26
CA GLU A 81 -5.78 5.62 -23.86
C GLU A 81 -6.08 4.66 -25.03
N GLU A 82 -7.38 4.40 -25.20
CA GLU A 82 -8.12 4.01 -26.43
C GLU A 82 -7.99 2.53 -26.91
N GLU A 83 -9.05 1.83 -27.33
CA GLU A 83 -10.11 2.24 -28.26
C GLU A 83 -11.38 1.38 -28.18
N GLU A 84 -12.51 2.09 -28.28
CA GLU A 84 -13.70 1.86 -29.12
C GLU A 84 -14.38 0.47 -29.25
N ASP A 85 -15.62 0.46 -28.73
CA ASP A 85 -16.88 0.42 -29.50
C ASP A 85 -17.28 -0.78 -30.38
N ASP A 86 -18.60 -0.93 -30.43
CA ASP A 86 -19.45 -1.55 -31.47
C ASP A 86 -19.78 -3.07 -31.45
N ASP A 87 -21.09 -3.30 -31.21
CA ASP A 87 -22.02 -4.41 -31.57
C ASP A 87 -22.13 -5.71 -30.73
#